data_AF-F0W1A6-F1
#
_entry.id   AF-F0W1A6-F1
#
_cell.length_a   1.000
_cell.length_b   1.000
_cell.length_c   1.000
_cell.angle_alpha   90.00
_cell.angle_beta   90.00
_cell.angle_gamma   90.00
#
_symmetry.space_group_name_H-M   'P 1'
#
loop_
_entity.id
_entity.type
_entity.pdbx_description
1 polymer ?
#
loop_
_entity_poly.entity_id
_entity_poly.type
_entity_poly.pdbx_seq_one_letter_code
_entity_poly.pdbx_strand_id
1 'polypeptide(L)'
;MTSIIPTFKELHDFSFACDRLWRHDEHRLTPGVDYKVNLYRDGRGNVDGPKRTLFAFVDPKVLERPLVKHFIALLDNYERRTGERENLSSNELYENNQFLNELMKTKVMRYAYSWLVERKKFRGGESAFKKEVEAIWFDFYRRESQNDSSGFEHVFVGEERNGQVIGLHNWIQMYQEEKAGHFQYEGFVRPNQRGLSLMKPQEYEQLLTIRFHWHHVTKYASTSLIGVSPEFEVALYTLCFLNGDEDNIVKLGPYNCRIKCFSKRCGNRVRIAAAYPESNPLTKDQAAIRIQFSVRGFQVKKRTSQYTRN
;
A
#
# COMPACT_ATOMS: atom_id res chain seq x y z
N MET A 1 -7.90 -23.06 12.40
CA MET A 1 -6.72 -22.22 12.11
C MET A 1 -6.35 -22.40 10.64
N THR A 2 -6.12 -21.33 9.89
CA THR A 2 -5.70 -21.41 8.48
C THR A 2 -4.25 -21.90 8.38
N SER A 3 -4.00 -22.90 7.54
CA SER A 3 -2.65 -23.46 7.33
C SER A 3 -1.70 -22.44 6.69
N ILE A 4 -0.43 -22.47 7.09
CA ILE A 4 0.67 -21.74 6.44
C ILE A 4 1.20 -22.46 5.18
N ILE A 5 0.81 -23.72 4.98
CA ILE A 5 1.20 -24.51 3.80
C ILE A 5 0.28 -24.11 2.64
N PRO A 6 0.82 -23.66 1.50
CA PRO A 6 0.04 -23.33 0.32
C PRO A 6 -0.76 -24.51 -0.21
N THR A 7 -2.00 -24.25 -0.62
CA THR A 7 -2.81 -25.27 -1.29
C THR A 7 -2.42 -25.42 -2.76
N PHE A 8 -2.84 -26.52 -3.41
CA PHE A 8 -2.64 -26.70 -4.84
C PHE A 8 -3.15 -25.52 -5.67
N LYS A 9 -4.31 -24.95 -5.34
CA LYS A 9 -4.87 -23.79 -6.04
C LYS A 9 -3.98 -22.56 -5.90
N GLU A 10 -3.49 -22.29 -4.69
CA GLU A 10 -2.58 -21.16 -4.44
C GLU A 10 -1.24 -21.30 -5.14
N LEU A 11 -0.75 -22.53 -5.32
CA LEU A 11 0.48 -22.79 -6.06
C LEU A 11 0.30 -22.63 -7.58
N HIS A 12 -0.93 -22.66 -8.11
CA HIS A 12 -1.18 -22.59 -9.55
C HIS A 12 -1.83 -21.29 -10.01
N ASP A 13 -2.35 -20.48 -9.08
CA ASP A 13 -2.92 -19.17 -9.35
C ASP A 13 -2.45 -18.18 -8.27
N PHE A 14 -1.65 -17.22 -8.73
CA PHE A 14 -1.00 -16.21 -7.91
C PHE A 14 -1.98 -15.31 -7.15
N SER A 15 -3.17 -15.08 -7.72
CA SER A 15 -4.22 -14.29 -7.10
C SER A 15 -4.73 -14.98 -5.83
N PHE A 16 -4.88 -16.31 -5.83
CA PHE A 16 -5.25 -17.05 -4.62
C PHE A 16 -4.17 -17.01 -3.53
N ALA A 17 -2.89 -16.98 -3.91
CA ALA A 17 -1.80 -16.83 -2.95
C ALA A 17 -1.82 -15.44 -2.28
N CYS A 18 -2.04 -14.38 -3.06
CA CYS A 18 -2.19 -13.02 -2.54
C CYS A 18 -3.44 -12.87 -1.66
N ASP A 19 -4.57 -13.46 -2.04
CA ASP A 19 -5.76 -13.52 -1.19
C ASP A 19 -5.52 -14.31 0.11
N ARG A 20 -4.67 -15.35 0.06
CA ARG A 20 -4.30 -16.09 1.27
C ARG A 20 -3.47 -15.24 2.23
N LEU A 21 -2.57 -14.38 1.74
CA LEU A 21 -1.90 -13.38 2.57
C LEU A 21 -2.92 -12.44 3.24
N TRP A 22 -3.93 -11.97 2.49
CA TRP A 22 -4.99 -11.13 3.06
C TRP A 22 -5.72 -11.85 4.20
N ARG A 23 -5.99 -13.15 4.08
CA ARG A 23 -6.65 -13.91 5.16
C ARG A 23 -5.73 -14.24 6.34
N HIS A 24 -4.42 -14.16 6.16
CA HIS A 24 -3.41 -14.37 7.21
C HIS A 24 -2.95 -13.09 7.89
N ASP A 25 -3.42 -11.92 7.44
CA ASP A 25 -3.14 -10.63 8.08
C ASP A 25 -3.96 -10.48 9.38
N GLU A 26 -3.44 -11.08 10.46
CA GLU A 26 -4.08 -11.13 11.78
C GLU A 26 -4.14 -9.78 12.47
N HIS A 27 -3.26 -8.85 12.08
CA HIS A 27 -3.17 -7.52 12.66
C HIS A 27 -3.87 -6.46 11.81
N ARG A 28 -4.53 -6.84 10.70
CA ARG A 28 -5.38 -5.92 9.93
C ARG A 28 -6.44 -5.28 10.83
N LEU A 29 -6.57 -3.97 10.68
CA LEU A 29 -7.54 -3.15 11.38
C LEU A 29 -8.93 -3.24 10.77
N THR A 30 -9.92 -3.10 11.62
CA THR A 30 -11.34 -3.07 11.30
C THR A 30 -11.83 -1.63 11.17
N PRO A 31 -12.28 -1.19 9.97
CA PRO A 31 -12.84 0.14 9.78
C PRO A 31 -14.05 0.41 10.68
N GLY A 32 -14.10 1.58 11.29
CA GLY A 32 -15.14 1.98 12.24
C GLY A 32 -14.96 1.45 13.66
N VAL A 33 -13.98 0.57 13.90
CA VAL A 33 -13.63 0.05 15.23
C VAL A 33 -12.23 0.51 15.62
N ASP A 34 -11.22 0.07 14.87
CA ASP A 34 -9.81 0.36 15.16
C ASP A 34 -9.36 1.69 14.54
N TYR A 35 -10.05 2.17 13.50
CA TYR A 35 -9.78 3.46 12.87
C TYR A 35 -11.02 3.98 12.15
N LYS A 36 -11.04 5.27 11.83
CA LYS A 36 -12.04 5.88 10.94
C LYS A 36 -11.38 6.92 10.05
N VAL A 37 -11.74 6.92 8.78
CA VAL A 37 -11.34 7.95 7.81
C VAL A 37 -12.50 8.89 7.49
N ASN A 38 -12.17 10.14 7.16
CA ASN A 38 -13.09 11.12 6.61
C ASN A 38 -12.95 11.13 5.09
N LEU A 39 -14.00 10.75 4.35
CA LEU A 39 -13.99 10.80 2.88
C LEU A 39 -14.85 11.97 2.36
N TYR A 40 -14.17 13.05 1.98
CA TYR A 40 -14.82 14.20 1.35
C TYR A 40 -14.88 14.00 -0.17
N ARG A 41 -16.09 14.07 -0.73
CA ARG A 41 -16.36 13.76 -2.16
C ARG A 41 -15.92 14.86 -3.13
N ASP A 42 -15.84 16.10 -2.66
CA ASP A 42 -15.62 17.28 -3.50
C ASP A 42 -14.30 17.96 -3.12
N GLY A 43 -13.23 17.45 -3.75
CA GLY A 43 -11.85 17.91 -3.59
C GLY A 43 -11.36 18.75 -4.76
N ARG A 44 -12.16 19.72 -5.24
CA ARG A 44 -11.58 20.98 -5.75
C ARG A 44 -11.65 22.00 -4.61
N GLY A 45 -11.17 21.60 -3.44
CA GLY A 45 -11.08 22.50 -2.29
C GLY A 45 -10.00 23.53 -2.60
N ASN A 46 -10.30 24.79 -2.35
CA ASN A 46 -9.28 25.83 -2.37
C ASN A 46 -8.23 25.47 -1.30
N VAL A 47 -6.94 25.66 -1.58
CA VAL A 47 -5.84 25.35 -0.64
C VAL A 47 -6.00 26.13 0.67
N ASP A 48 -6.71 27.27 0.61
CA ASP A 48 -7.06 28.16 1.73
C ASP A 48 -8.30 27.72 2.55
N GLY A 49 -8.91 26.58 2.24
CA GLY A 49 -10.03 26.01 3.01
C GLY A 49 -9.61 25.42 4.36
N PRO A 50 -10.56 25.08 5.26
CA PRO A 50 -10.22 24.44 6.52
C PRO A 50 -9.45 23.14 6.26
N LYS A 51 -8.32 22.95 6.98
CA LYS A 51 -7.47 21.77 6.88
C LYS A 51 -8.34 20.52 7.07
N ARG A 52 -8.46 19.70 6.02
CA ARG A 52 -9.17 18.42 6.06
C ARG A 52 -8.18 17.35 6.46
N THR A 53 -8.56 16.50 7.41
CA THR A 53 -7.81 15.31 7.76
C THR A 53 -8.41 14.09 7.07
N LEU A 54 -7.57 13.17 6.63
CA LEU A 54 -7.97 11.86 6.16
C LEU A 54 -8.37 10.99 7.35
N PHE A 55 -7.59 10.98 8.43
CA PHE A 55 -7.86 10.14 9.60
C PHE A 55 -8.69 10.93 10.62
N ALA A 56 -9.89 10.43 10.91
CA ALA A 56 -10.70 10.93 12.01
C ALA A 56 -10.16 10.39 13.35
N PHE A 57 -9.82 9.12 13.39
CA PHE A 57 -9.06 8.51 14.46
C PHE A 57 -8.35 7.24 13.99
N VAL A 58 -7.29 6.87 14.70
CA VAL A 58 -6.67 5.55 14.71
C VAL A 58 -6.51 5.20 16.19
N ASP A 59 -6.94 4.02 16.62
CA ASP A 59 -6.82 3.58 18.01
C ASP A 59 -5.32 3.61 18.41
N PRO A 60 -4.93 4.39 19.44
CA PRO A 60 -3.54 4.48 19.88
C PRO A 60 -2.89 3.12 20.17
N LYS A 61 -3.66 2.11 20.60
CA LYS A 61 -3.17 0.75 20.86
C LYS A 61 -2.60 0.08 19.61
N VAL A 62 -3.00 0.52 18.42
CA VAL A 62 -2.42 0.03 17.16
C VAL A 62 -0.96 0.44 17.06
N LEU A 63 -0.64 1.68 17.40
CA LEU A 63 0.73 2.22 17.39
C LEU A 63 1.59 1.60 18.49
N GLU A 64 0.96 1.01 19.51
CA GLU A 64 1.65 0.32 20.59
C GLU A 64 2.09 -1.11 20.25
N ARG A 65 1.60 -1.67 19.14
CA ARG A 65 1.95 -3.03 18.71
C ARG A 65 3.45 -3.12 18.38
N PRO A 66 4.17 -4.17 18.81
CA PRO A 66 5.62 -4.25 18.64
C PRO A 66 6.10 -4.04 17.20
N LEU A 67 5.49 -4.73 16.23
CA LEU A 67 5.88 -4.62 14.82
C LEU A 67 5.58 -3.23 14.25
N VAL A 68 4.45 -2.62 14.62
CA VAL A 68 4.11 -1.24 14.22
C VAL A 68 5.11 -0.23 14.81
N LYS A 69 5.52 -0.39 16.08
CA LYS A 69 6.56 0.46 16.68
C LYS A 69 7.89 0.36 15.93
N HIS A 70 8.33 -0.86 15.63
CA HIS A 70 9.56 -1.05 14.86
C HIS A 70 9.43 -0.45 13.46
N PHE A 71 8.29 -0.63 12.80
CA PHE A 71 8.04 -0.04 11.49
C PHE A 71 8.08 1.49 11.52
N ILE A 72 7.47 2.13 12.52
CA ILE A 72 7.51 3.60 12.69
C ILE A 72 8.94 4.08 12.97
N ALA A 73 9.70 3.38 13.83
CA ALA A 73 11.10 3.74 14.08
C ALA A 73 11.92 3.71 12.78
N LEU A 74 11.66 2.76 11.88
CA LEU A 74 12.30 2.73 10.58
C LEU A 74 11.89 3.91 9.69
N LEU A 75 10.63 4.34 9.72
CA LEU A 75 10.17 5.50 8.95
C LEU A 75 10.86 6.79 9.39
N ASP A 76 11.10 6.95 10.69
CA ASP A 76 11.72 8.14 11.29
C ASP A 76 13.23 8.28 10.97
N ASN A 77 13.88 7.21 10.50
CA ASN A 77 15.32 7.22 10.18
C ASN A 77 15.66 7.83 8.82
N TYR A 78 14.69 7.95 7.91
CA TYR A 78 14.97 8.36 6.52
C TYR A 78 14.58 9.81 6.28
N GLU A 79 15.49 10.56 5.65
CA GLU A 79 15.28 11.96 5.31
C GLU A 79 14.74 12.07 3.87
N ARG A 80 13.82 13.01 3.64
CA ARG A 80 13.09 13.17 2.36
C ARG A 80 13.97 13.40 1.12
N ARG A 81 15.23 13.85 1.29
CA ARG A 81 16.10 14.25 0.19
C ARG A 81 16.95 13.06 -0.26
N THR A 82 16.69 12.58 -1.47
CA THR A 82 17.54 11.57 -2.12
C THR A 82 18.91 12.14 -2.48
N GLY A 83 19.92 11.27 -2.53
CA GLY A 83 21.20 11.57 -3.17
C GLY A 83 22.38 11.88 -2.24
N GLU A 84 22.16 11.97 -0.93
CA GLU A 84 23.25 11.95 0.06
C GLU A 84 23.59 10.51 0.45
N ARG A 85 24.87 10.23 0.68
CA ARG A 85 25.30 8.88 1.06
C ARG A 85 24.85 8.60 2.48
N GLU A 86 23.87 7.71 2.64
CA GLU A 86 23.45 7.24 3.95
C GLU A 86 24.48 6.24 4.49
N ASN A 87 24.96 6.47 5.70
CA ASN A 87 25.70 5.47 6.47
C ASN A 87 24.83 5.09 7.67
N LEU A 88 24.29 3.87 7.67
CA LEU A 88 23.52 3.39 8.82
C LEU A 88 24.42 3.37 10.06
N SER A 89 23.94 4.05 11.09
CA SER A 89 24.40 3.92 12.45
C SER A 89 24.17 2.49 12.97
N SER A 90 24.89 2.14 14.04
CA SER A 90 24.66 0.86 14.71
C SER A 90 23.25 0.72 15.28
N ASN A 91 22.58 1.84 15.59
CA ASN A 91 21.21 1.83 16.09
C ASN A 91 20.21 1.49 14.97
N GLU A 92 20.35 2.09 13.78
CA GLU A 92 19.47 1.80 12.64
C GLU A 92 19.63 0.36 12.16
N LEU A 93 20.85 -0.19 12.15
CA LEU A 93 21.08 -1.61 11.89
C LEU A 93 20.39 -2.52 12.92
N TYR A 94 20.38 -2.10 14.19
CA TYR A 94 19.68 -2.82 15.24
C TYR A 94 18.16 -2.77 15.03
N GLU A 95 17.61 -1.61 14.71
CA GLU A 95 16.18 -1.42 14.42
C GLU A 95 15.71 -2.24 13.21
N ASN A 96 16.49 -2.24 12.11
CA ASN A 96 16.26 -3.10 10.95
C ASN A 96 16.17 -4.58 11.37
N ASN A 97 17.11 -5.03 12.21
CA ASN A 97 17.13 -6.42 12.66
C ASN A 97 15.93 -6.77 13.56
N GLN A 98 15.55 -5.87 14.47
CA GLN A 98 14.37 -6.06 15.34
C GLN A 98 13.08 -6.15 14.52
N PHE A 99 12.89 -5.23 13.57
CA PHE A 99 11.75 -5.27 12.65
C PHE A 99 11.69 -6.61 11.89
N LEU A 100 12.81 -7.03 11.29
CA LEU A 100 12.88 -8.30 10.56
C LEU A 100 12.60 -9.51 11.47
N ASN A 101 13.10 -9.52 12.71
CA ASN A 101 12.85 -10.61 13.65
C ASN A 101 11.35 -10.77 13.96
N GLU A 102 10.64 -9.66 14.19
CA GLU A 102 9.19 -9.70 14.41
C GLU A 102 8.43 -10.05 13.14
N LEU A 103 8.81 -9.47 12.00
CA LEU A 103 8.22 -9.73 10.69
C LEU A 103 8.24 -11.23 10.35
N MET A 104 9.38 -11.89 10.55
CA MET A 104 9.56 -13.31 10.21
C MET A 104 8.68 -14.25 11.04
N LYS A 105 8.20 -13.83 12.22
CA LYS A 105 7.30 -14.62 13.08
C LYS A 105 5.86 -14.64 12.56
N THR A 106 5.48 -13.66 11.74
CA THR A 106 4.10 -13.44 11.32
C THR A 106 3.59 -14.53 10.38
N LYS A 107 2.29 -14.83 10.42
CA LYS A 107 1.68 -15.84 9.52
C LYS A 107 1.78 -15.45 8.05
N VAL A 108 1.63 -14.16 7.74
CA VAL A 108 1.79 -13.66 6.36
C VAL A 108 3.19 -13.93 5.83
N MET A 109 4.23 -13.67 6.62
CA MET A 109 5.60 -13.83 6.14
C MET A 109 6.00 -15.30 6.04
N ARG A 110 5.57 -16.12 6.99
CA ARG A 110 5.77 -17.58 6.95
C ARG A 110 5.05 -18.22 5.76
N TYR A 111 3.83 -17.78 5.44
CA TYR A 111 3.12 -18.24 4.26
C TYR A 111 3.84 -17.86 2.96
N ALA A 112 4.26 -16.60 2.81
CA ALA A 112 5.00 -16.15 1.65
C ALA A 112 6.31 -16.95 1.46
N TYR A 113 7.06 -17.21 2.53
CA TYR A 113 8.22 -18.11 2.51
C TYR A 113 7.84 -19.49 1.97
N SER A 114 6.83 -20.14 2.54
CA SER A 114 6.39 -21.48 2.10
C SER A 114 5.99 -21.49 0.63
N TRP A 115 5.24 -20.48 0.16
CA TRP A 115 4.86 -20.37 -1.24
C TRP A 115 6.06 -20.23 -2.17
N LEU A 116 7.04 -19.38 -1.82
CA LEU A 116 8.24 -19.14 -2.62
C LEU A 116 9.12 -20.38 -2.72
N VAL A 117 9.25 -21.15 -1.64
CA VAL A 117 9.99 -22.42 -1.63
C VAL A 117 9.30 -23.46 -2.52
N GLU A 118 8.00 -23.68 -2.33
CA GLU A 118 7.22 -24.66 -3.11
C GLU A 118 7.20 -24.33 -4.61
N ARG A 119 7.16 -23.04 -4.96
CA ARG A 119 7.24 -22.55 -6.34
C ARG A 119 8.66 -22.49 -6.90
N LYS A 120 9.66 -22.92 -6.12
CA LYS A 120 11.08 -22.90 -6.49
C LYS A 120 11.60 -21.48 -6.85
N LYS A 121 10.94 -20.45 -6.34
CA LYS A 121 11.32 -19.03 -6.46
C LYS A 121 12.33 -18.62 -5.39
N PHE A 122 12.44 -19.40 -4.33
CA PHE A 122 13.47 -19.26 -3.30
C PHE A 122 14.06 -20.64 -2.93
N ARG A 123 15.32 -20.66 -2.48
CA ARG A 123 15.99 -21.87 -1.97
C ARG A 123 16.74 -21.52 -0.69
N GLY A 124 16.57 -22.35 0.34
CA GLY A 124 17.20 -22.18 1.65
C GLY A 124 16.19 -22.24 2.78
N GLY A 125 16.69 -22.25 4.03
CA GLY A 125 15.85 -22.22 5.23
C GLY A 125 15.39 -20.82 5.62
N GLU A 126 14.60 -20.71 6.68
CA GLU A 126 14.05 -19.42 7.17
C GLU A 126 15.12 -18.36 7.47
N SER A 127 16.28 -18.77 8.01
CA SER A 127 17.40 -17.85 8.26
C SER A 127 17.98 -17.26 6.96
N ALA A 128 18.08 -18.07 5.90
CA ALA A 128 18.50 -17.58 4.59
C ALA A 128 17.42 -16.67 3.98
N PHE A 129 16.14 -17.00 4.18
CA PHE A 129 15.05 -16.18 3.70
C PHE A 129 14.99 -14.82 4.41
N LYS A 130 15.23 -14.77 5.73
CA LYS A 130 15.37 -13.49 6.45
C LYS A 130 16.45 -12.61 5.83
N LYS A 131 17.62 -13.18 5.50
CA LYS A 131 18.71 -12.45 4.82
C LYS A 131 18.31 -11.98 3.42
N GLU A 132 17.52 -12.76 2.70
CA GLU A 132 16.99 -12.35 1.40
C GLU A 132 16.02 -11.17 1.55
N VAL A 133 15.09 -11.23 2.50
CA VAL A 133 14.18 -10.11 2.82
C VAL A 133 14.99 -8.88 3.25
N GLU A 134 15.99 -9.05 4.11
CA GLU A 134 16.92 -7.99 4.50
C GLU A 134 17.60 -7.36 3.28
N ALA A 135 18.11 -8.17 2.36
CA ALA A 135 18.78 -7.70 1.16
C ALA A 135 17.82 -7.02 0.15
N ILE A 136 16.56 -7.43 0.09
CA ILE A 136 15.55 -6.81 -0.78
C ILE A 136 15.21 -5.41 -0.25
N TRP A 137 15.01 -5.27 1.07
CA TRP A 137 14.42 -4.08 1.67
C TRP A 137 15.45 -3.08 2.21
N PHE A 138 16.55 -3.55 2.80
CA PHE A 138 17.47 -2.71 3.59
C PHE A 138 18.88 -2.60 3.03
N ASP A 139 19.31 -3.49 2.15
CA ASP A 139 20.59 -3.25 1.48
C ASP A 139 20.49 -1.98 0.62
N PHE A 140 21.45 -1.07 0.78
CA PHE A 140 21.57 0.09 -0.09
C PHE A 140 21.93 -0.30 -1.52
N TYR A 141 21.42 0.48 -2.47
CA TYR A 141 21.89 0.47 -3.86
C TYR A 141 22.07 1.90 -4.36
N ARG A 142 22.65 2.03 -5.56
CA ARG A 142 22.91 3.33 -6.20
C ARG A 142 21.72 3.77 -7.05
N ARG A 143 21.13 4.93 -6.75
CA ARG A 143 20.04 5.55 -7.53
C ARG A 143 20.46 6.85 -8.22
N GLU A 144 21.00 7.80 -7.48
CA GLU A 144 21.54 9.08 -7.97
C GLU A 144 23.04 9.18 -7.60
N SER A 145 23.40 8.83 -6.36
CA SER A 145 24.77 8.66 -5.87
C SER A 145 25.03 7.24 -5.33
N GLN A 146 26.26 6.89 -4.96
CA GLN A 146 26.59 5.52 -4.53
C GLN A 146 26.06 5.25 -3.12
N ASN A 147 25.20 4.22 -2.96
CA ASN A 147 24.58 3.80 -1.71
C ASN A 147 23.72 4.91 -1.08
N ASP A 148 22.75 5.40 -1.83
CA ASP A 148 21.93 6.56 -1.46
C ASP A 148 20.48 6.21 -1.19
N SER A 149 20.06 4.95 -1.37
CA SER A 149 18.68 4.57 -1.05
C SER A 149 18.46 3.07 -0.84
N SER A 150 17.34 2.75 -0.16
CA SER A 150 16.89 1.38 0.12
C SER A 150 15.51 1.07 -0.46
N GLY A 151 15.15 -0.21 -0.55
CA GLY A 151 13.82 -0.62 -1.00
C GLY A 151 12.73 -0.20 0.00
N PHE A 152 13.04 -0.22 1.30
CA PHE A 152 12.14 0.19 2.37
C PHE A 152 11.76 1.67 2.24
N GLU A 153 12.77 2.53 2.11
CA GLU A 153 12.61 3.98 1.97
C GLU A 153 11.66 4.33 0.82
N HIS A 154 11.93 3.80 -0.38
CA HIS A 154 11.13 4.15 -1.55
C HIS A 154 9.68 3.66 -1.51
N VAL A 155 9.45 2.51 -0.89
CA VAL A 155 8.11 1.92 -0.83
C VAL A 155 7.29 2.54 0.29
N PHE A 156 7.88 2.76 1.47
CA PHE A 156 7.14 3.09 2.68
C PHE A 156 7.29 4.54 3.16
N VAL A 157 8.46 5.17 3.01
CA VAL A 157 8.68 6.57 3.45
C VAL A 157 8.07 7.54 2.44
N GLY A 158 8.33 7.26 1.15
CA GLY A 158 7.85 8.06 0.03
C GLY A 158 8.90 9.03 -0.49
N GLU A 159 8.80 9.33 -1.79
CA GLU A 159 9.81 10.11 -2.53
C GLU A 159 9.13 11.25 -3.30
N GLU A 160 9.74 12.43 -3.26
CA GLU A 160 9.45 13.52 -4.19
C GLU A 160 10.55 13.57 -5.26
N ARG A 161 10.16 13.58 -6.53
CA ARG A 161 11.09 13.69 -7.65
C ARG A 161 10.56 14.68 -8.67
N ASN A 162 11.40 15.64 -9.09
CA ASN A 162 11.05 16.67 -10.07
C ASN A 162 9.76 17.45 -9.72
N GLY A 163 9.56 17.80 -8.44
CA GLY A 163 8.37 18.52 -7.99
C GLY A 163 7.09 17.69 -8.01
N GLN A 164 7.20 16.35 -8.01
CA GLN A 164 6.07 15.42 -7.95
C GLN A 164 6.28 14.37 -6.88
N VAL A 165 5.26 14.12 -6.08
CA VAL A 165 5.27 13.00 -5.11
C VAL A 165 5.01 11.70 -5.86
N ILE A 166 6.05 10.87 -5.99
CA ILE A 166 5.95 9.57 -6.68
C ILE A 166 5.68 8.43 -5.69
N GLY A 167 6.07 8.57 -4.41
CA GLY A 167 5.84 7.57 -3.36
C GLY A 167 4.71 7.93 -2.38
N LEU A 168 4.83 7.53 -1.11
CA LEU A 168 3.84 7.78 -0.04
C LEU A 168 2.48 7.10 -0.33
N HIS A 169 2.49 5.77 -0.26
CA HIS A 169 1.32 4.91 -0.43
C HIS A 169 0.89 4.21 0.87
N ASN A 170 1.77 4.12 1.85
CA ASN A 170 1.51 3.43 3.11
C ASN A 170 0.70 4.29 4.08
N TRP A 171 -0.36 3.71 4.64
CA TRP A 171 -1.31 4.46 5.46
C TRP A 171 -0.75 4.87 6.83
N ILE A 172 0.22 4.12 7.38
CA ILE A 172 0.87 4.48 8.65
C ILE A 172 1.73 5.72 8.43
N GLN A 173 2.52 5.74 7.36
CA GLN A 173 3.31 6.93 7.01
C GLN A 173 2.40 8.13 6.72
N MET A 174 1.30 7.95 5.96
CA MET A 174 0.31 9.03 5.76
C MET A 174 -0.23 9.57 7.09
N TYR A 175 -0.52 8.68 8.05
CA TYR A 175 -1.02 9.07 9.37
C TYR A 175 0.04 9.83 10.18
N GLN A 176 1.31 9.42 10.14
CA GLN A 176 2.42 10.11 10.80
C GLN A 176 2.64 11.50 10.19
N GLU A 177 2.66 11.61 8.86
CA GLU A 177 2.81 12.88 8.15
C GLU A 177 1.61 13.83 8.38
N GLU A 178 0.40 13.30 8.51
CA GLU A 178 -0.80 14.09 8.84
C GLU A 178 -0.71 14.66 10.25
N LYS A 179 -0.24 13.87 11.23
CA LYS A 179 0.01 14.33 12.59
C LYS A 179 1.14 15.36 12.69
N ALA A 180 2.17 15.22 11.87
CA ALA A 180 3.26 16.19 11.76
C ALA A 180 2.81 17.49 11.06
N GLY A 181 1.62 17.52 10.44
CA GLY A 181 1.11 18.68 9.71
C GLY A 181 1.72 18.83 8.30
N HIS A 182 2.40 17.80 7.81
CA HIS A 182 3.01 17.75 6.49
C HIS A 182 2.08 17.15 5.44
N PHE A 183 1.04 16.42 5.84
CA PHE A 183 0.06 15.86 4.93
C PHE A 183 -1.28 16.61 5.03
N GLN A 184 -1.82 17.05 3.89
CA GLN A 184 -3.12 17.70 3.81
C GLN A 184 -4.02 16.95 2.82
N TYR A 185 -5.07 16.32 3.33
CA TYR A 185 -6.04 15.60 2.52
C TYR A 185 -6.90 16.56 1.69
N GLU A 186 -7.05 16.29 0.38
CA GLU A 186 -7.87 17.13 -0.50
C GLU A 186 -9.20 16.48 -0.88
N GLY A 187 -9.23 15.16 -1.02
CA GLY A 187 -10.45 14.45 -1.36
C GLY A 187 -10.24 13.03 -1.88
N PHE A 188 -11.34 12.32 -2.03
CA PHE A 188 -11.37 10.93 -2.49
C PHE A 188 -11.64 10.83 -3.99
N VAL A 189 -10.87 10.00 -4.68
CA VAL A 189 -11.11 9.64 -6.07
C VAL A 189 -12.02 8.42 -6.10
N ARG A 190 -13.21 8.57 -6.71
CA ARG A 190 -14.17 7.46 -6.80
C ARG A 190 -13.56 6.27 -7.53
N PRO A 191 -13.62 5.06 -6.96
CA PRO A 191 -12.99 3.92 -7.55
C PRO A 191 -13.79 3.45 -8.76
N ASN A 192 -13.09 2.78 -9.66
CA ASN A 192 -13.70 2.11 -10.80
C ASN A 192 -14.59 0.95 -10.34
N GLN A 193 -14.10 0.17 -9.38
CA GLN A 193 -14.78 -0.97 -8.77
C GLN A 193 -14.72 -0.82 -7.25
N ARG A 194 -15.80 -1.18 -6.55
CA ARG A 194 -15.79 -1.31 -5.08
C ARG A 194 -15.49 -2.75 -4.70
N GLY A 195 -14.80 -2.95 -3.57
CA GLY A 195 -14.66 -4.29 -3.01
C GLY A 195 -15.91 -4.68 -2.23
N LEU A 196 -16.46 -3.76 -1.45
CA LEU A 196 -17.62 -4.01 -0.61
C LEU A 196 -18.94 -3.70 -1.34
N SER A 197 -20.04 -4.19 -0.77
CA SER A 197 -21.40 -3.92 -1.24
C SER A 197 -21.66 -2.41 -1.36
N LEU A 198 -22.44 -2.00 -2.37
CA LEU A 198 -22.86 -0.62 -2.56
C LEU A 198 -23.60 -0.03 -1.35
N MET A 199 -24.20 -0.89 -0.52
CA MET A 199 -24.89 -0.50 0.71
C MET A 199 -23.95 -0.16 1.86
N LYS A 200 -22.69 -0.61 1.82
CA LYS A 200 -21.70 -0.21 2.83
C LYS A 200 -21.18 1.21 2.53
N PRO A 201 -20.95 2.07 3.54
CA PRO A 201 -20.31 3.37 3.33
C PRO A 201 -18.89 3.20 2.75
N GLN A 202 -18.39 4.22 2.04
CA GLN A 202 -17.09 4.14 1.35
C GLN A 202 -15.92 4.18 2.34
N GLU A 203 -16.14 4.75 3.52
CA GLU A 203 -15.19 4.85 4.63
C GLU A 203 -14.81 3.48 5.21
N TYR A 204 -15.55 2.43 4.85
CA TYR A 204 -15.25 1.04 5.22
C TYR A 204 -14.42 0.30 4.17
N GLU A 205 -14.19 0.90 2.99
CA GLU A 205 -13.27 0.31 2.01
C GLU A 205 -11.83 0.47 2.51
N GLN A 206 -11.03 -0.58 2.32
CA GLN A 206 -9.62 -0.63 2.70
C GLN A 206 -8.70 -0.51 1.50
N LEU A 207 -9.23 -0.30 0.29
CA LEU A 207 -8.48 0.11 -0.89
C LEU A 207 -9.06 1.44 -1.36
N LEU A 208 -8.35 2.53 -1.07
CA LEU A 208 -8.81 3.89 -1.37
C LEU A 208 -7.88 4.55 -2.37
N THR A 209 -8.43 5.41 -3.22
CA THR A 209 -7.62 6.34 -4.03
C THR A 209 -7.91 7.75 -3.56
N ILE A 210 -6.88 8.45 -3.11
CA ILE A 210 -6.99 9.77 -2.49
C ILE A 210 -6.10 10.79 -3.19
N ARG A 211 -6.46 12.06 -3.01
CA ARG A 211 -5.65 13.22 -3.38
C ARG A 211 -5.23 13.94 -2.12
N PHE A 212 -3.98 14.39 -2.08
CA PHE A 212 -3.43 15.13 -0.96
C PHE A 212 -2.27 16.04 -1.40
N HIS A 213 -1.94 17.00 -0.55
CA HIS A 213 -0.63 17.63 -0.54
C HIS A 213 0.27 16.94 0.47
N TRP A 214 1.52 16.74 0.10
CA TRP A 214 2.58 16.38 1.01
C TRP A 214 3.63 17.47 0.98
N HIS A 215 3.82 18.13 2.12
CA HIS A 215 4.38 19.45 2.25
C HIS A 215 3.70 20.44 1.29
N HIS A 216 4.41 20.88 0.24
CA HIS A 216 3.94 21.86 -0.74
C HIS A 216 3.67 21.24 -2.12
N VAL A 217 3.71 19.91 -2.23
CA VAL A 217 3.57 19.20 -3.51
C VAL A 217 2.30 18.39 -3.55
N THR A 218 1.52 18.56 -4.62
CA THR A 218 0.25 17.84 -4.85
C THR A 218 0.50 16.44 -5.40
N LYS A 219 -0.11 15.43 -4.77
CA LYS A 219 -0.30 14.09 -5.34
C LYS A 219 -1.75 13.93 -5.78
N TYR A 220 -1.98 13.95 -7.09
CA TYR A 220 -3.34 13.94 -7.66
C TYR A 220 -4.13 12.64 -7.45
N ALA A 221 -3.42 11.51 -7.36
CA ALA A 221 -3.98 10.20 -7.09
C ALA A 221 -2.93 9.32 -6.42
N SER A 222 -3.26 8.80 -5.24
CA SER A 222 -2.52 7.74 -4.56
C SER A 222 -3.51 6.64 -4.18
N THR A 223 -3.35 5.46 -4.77
CA THR A 223 -4.08 4.27 -4.30
C THR A 223 -3.31 3.65 -3.15
N SER A 224 -4.01 3.32 -2.07
CA SER A 224 -3.43 2.86 -0.80
C SER A 224 -4.31 1.80 -0.14
N LEU A 225 -3.66 0.85 0.52
CA LEU A 225 -4.31 -0.13 1.39
C LEU A 225 -4.42 0.46 2.80
N ILE A 226 -5.63 0.73 3.28
CA ILE A 226 -5.86 1.40 4.57
C ILE A 226 -6.18 0.38 5.66
N GLY A 227 -5.44 0.46 6.76
CA GLY A 227 -5.61 -0.39 7.94
C GLY A 227 -5.05 -1.80 7.78
N VAL A 228 -4.37 -2.13 6.67
CA VAL A 228 -3.58 -3.37 6.58
C VAL A 228 -2.36 -3.29 7.49
N SER A 229 -1.81 -4.42 7.92
CA SER A 229 -0.60 -4.41 8.75
C SER A 229 0.68 -4.14 7.93
N PRO A 230 1.76 -3.61 8.52
CA PRO A 230 3.04 -3.47 7.83
C PRO A 230 3.56 -4.79 7.29
N GLU A 231 3.44 -5.88 8.07
CA GLU A 231 3.87 -7.20 7.65
C GLU A 231 3.11 -7.73 6.45
N PHE A 232 1.84 -7.35 6.27
CA PHE A 232 1.07 -7.73 5.10
C PHE A 232 1.61 -7.06 3.84
N GLU A 233 1.84 -5.73 3.86
CA GLU A 233 2.38 -5.03 2.69
C GLU A 233 3.80 -5.52 2.35
N VAL A 234 4.67 -5.67 3.36
CA VAL A 234 6.02 -6.22 3.14
C VAL A 234 5.97 -7.65 2.57
N ALA A 235 5.11 -8.52 3.11
CA ALA A 235 4.97 -9.89 2.61
C ALA A 235 4.42 -9.94 1.17
N LEU A 236 3.39 -9.14 0.88
CA LEU A 236 2.78 -9.04 -0.44
C LEU A 236 3.78 -8.54 -1.49
N TYR A 237 4.49 -7.47 -1.19
CA TYR A 237 5.46 -6.88 -2.12
C TYR A 237 6.68 -7.76 -2.31
N THR A 238 7.17 -8.42 -1.25
CA THR A 238 8.22 -9.45 -1.37
C THR A 238 7.78 -10.61 -2.26
N LEU A 239 6.54 -11.08 -2.08
CA LEU A 239 5.97 -12.18 -2.86
C LEU A 239 5.84 -11.80 -4.34
N CYS A 240 5.31 -10.61 -4.65
CA CYS A 240 5.22 -10.07 -6.02
C CYS A 240 6.60 -9.91 -6.65
N PHE A 241 7.55 -9.30 -5.92
CA PHE A 241 8.91 -9.07 -6.38
C PHE A 241 9.60 -10.38 -6.78
N LEU A 242 9.57 -11.39 -5.91
CA LEU A 242 10.20 -12.68 -6.16
C LEU A 242 9.40 -13.57 -7.13
N ASN A 243 8.10 -13.33 -7.30
CA ASN A 243 7.35 -13.95 -8.39
C ASN A 243 7.90 -13.48 -9.76
N GLY A 244 8.33 -12.23 -9.86
CA GLY A 244 9.08 -11.69 -11.00
C GLY A 244 8.26 -10.89 -12.01
N ASP A 245 7.01 -10.57 -11.69
CA ASP A 245 6.12 -9.76 -12.53
C ASP A 245 5.99 -8.34 -11.94
N GLU A 246 6.12 -7.30 -12.76
CA GLU A 246 5.97 -5.91 -12.31
C GLU A 246 4.52 -5.45 -12.20
N ASP A 247 3.60 -6.14 -12.90
CA ASP A 247 2.17 -5.83 -12.94
C ASP A 247 1.37 -7.05 -12.53
N ASN A 248 1.00 -7.11 -11.24
CA ASN A 248 0.33 -8.26 -10.64
C ASN A 248 -1.15 -7.94 -10.44
N ILE A 249 -2.02 -8.42 -11.33
CA ILE A 249 -3.48 -8.30 -11.15
C ILE A 249 -3.94 -9.39 -10.19
N VAL A 250 -4.38 -8.99 -9.00
CA VAL A 250 -4.69 -9.91 -7.90
C VAL A 250 -5.98 -9.54 -7.19
N LYS A 251 -6.55 -10.51 -6.49
CA LYS A 251 -7.64 -10.33 -5.56
C LYS A 251 -7.11 -10.34 -4.14
N LEU A 252 -7.38 -9.27 -3.40
CA LEU A 252 -7.06 -9.14 -1.98
C LEU A 252 -8.37 -9.05 -1.20
N GLY A 253 -8.85 -10.19 -0.68
CA GLY A 253 -10.14 -10.25 -0.03
C GLY A 253 -11.27 -9.79 -0.96
N PRO A 254 -11.98 -8.70 -0.65
CA PRO A 254 -13.04 -8.20 -1.52
C PRO A 254 -12.53 -7.36 -2.71
N TYR A 255 -11.24 -6.98 -2.73
CA TYR A 255 -10.72 -5.99 -3.70
C TYR A 255 -10.02 -6.67 -4.89
N ASN A 256 -10.42 -6.33 -6.11
CA ASN A 256 -9.61 -6.60 -7.30
C ASN A 256 -8.70 -5.39 -7.53
N CYS A 257 -7.39 -5.61 -7.51
CA CYS A 257 -6.41 -4.54 -7.63
C CYS A 257 -5.20 -5.02 -8.41
N ARG A 258 -4.35 -4.06 -8.75
CA ARG A 258 -3.06 -4.31 -9.36
C ARG A 258 -1.98 -3.97 -8.34
N ILE A 259 -1.05 -4.88 -8.11
CA ILE A 259 0.15 -4.58 -7.34
C ILE A 259 1.27 -4.30 -8.33
N LYS A 260 1.68 -3.03 -8.40
CA LYS A 260 2.88 -2.61 -9.12
C LYS A 260 4.09 -2.96 -8.26
N CYS A 261 5.09 -3.57 -8.87
CA CYS A 261 6.34 -3.93 -8.19
C CYS A 261 7.50 -3.74 -9.17
N PHE A 262 8.09 -2.55 -9.17
CA PHE A 262 9.21 -2.23 -10.03
C PHE A 262 10.51 -2.73 -9.44
N SER A 263 11.35 -3.31 -10.30
CA SER A 263 12.66 -3.80 -9.92
C SER A 263 13.76 -2.93 -10.51
N LYS A 264 14.88 -2.79 -9.79
CA LYS A 264 16.08 -2.17 -10.32
C LYS A 264 17.24 -3.16 -10.24
N ARG A 265 17.90 -3.36 -11.38
CA ARG A 265 19.13 -4.14 -11.43
C ARG A 265 20.32 -3.24 -11.09
N CYS A 266 21.07 -3.64 -10.07
CA CYS A 266 22.31 -2.99 -9.64
C CYS A 266 23.43 -4.03 -9.64
N GLY A 267 24.22 -4.06 -10.72
CA GLY A 267 25.22 -5.09 -10.96
C GLY A 267 24.57 -6.48 -11.06
N ASN A 268 25.02 -7.41 -10.20
CA ASN A 268 24.52 -8.78 -10.15
C ASN A 268 23.30 -8.98 -9.24
N ARG A 269 22.82 -7.93 -8.57
CA ARG A 269 21.65 -7.99 -7.69
C ARG A 269 20.45 -7.27 -8.30
N VAL A 270 19.26 -7.77 -8.01
CA VAL A 270 17.97 -7.13 -8.33
C VAL A 270 17.37 -6.66 -7.00
N ARG A 271 16.89 -5.41 -6.97
CA ARG A 271 16.32 -4.78 -5.77
C ARG A 271 14.91 -4.27 -6.08
N ILE A 272 14.08 -4.18 -5.04
CA ILE A 272 12.77 -3.53 -5.17
C ILE A 272 12.99 -2.02 -5.23
N ALA A 273 12.44 -1.38 -6.26
CA ALA A 273 12.62 0.05 -6.51
C ALA A 273 11.38 0.86 -6.12
N ALA A 274 10.20 0.29 -6.35
CA ALA A 274 8.93 0.83 -5.89
C ALA A 274 7.88 -0.28 -5.90
N ALA A 275 6.95 -0.25 -4.94
CA ALA A 275 5.82 -1.15 -4.91
C ALA A 275 4.61 -0.47 -4.28
N TYR A 276 3.45 -0.62 -4.90
CA TYR A 276 2.23 0.03 -4.44
C TYR A 276 1.00 -0.58 -5.12
N PRO A 277 -0.19 -0.47 -4.52
CA PRO A 277 -1.42 -0.90 -5.17
C PRO A 277 -1.90 0.17 -6.16
N GLU A 278 -2.57 -0.26 -7.22
CA GLU A 278 -3.36 0.57 -8.12
C GLU A 278 -4.78 0.00 -8.21
N SER A 279 -5.76 0.89 -8.39
CA SER A 279 -7.11 0.46 -8.69
C SER A 279 -7.13 -0.28 -10.04
N ASN A 280 -7.75 -1.47 -10.09
CA ASN A 280 -7.86 -2.19 -11.36
C ASN A 280 -8.74 -1.38 -12.35
N PRO A 281 -8.27 -1.10 -13.58
CA PRO A 281 -9.10 -0.47 -14.60
C PRO A 281 -10.36 -1.29 -14.90
N LEU A 282 -11.43 -0.62 -15.32
CA LEU A 282 -12.63 -1.30 -15.78
C LEU A 282 -12.31 -2.16 -17.00
N THR A 283 -12.89 -3.37 -17.07
CA THR A 283 -12.95 -4.08 -18.34
C THR A 283 -13.81 -3.29 -19.33
N LYS A 284 -13.64 -3.55 -20.64
CA LYS A 284 -14.45 -2.89 -21.68
C LYS A 284 -15.95 -3.01 -21.41
N ASP A 285 -16.39 -4.20 -20.99
CA ASP A 285 -17.80 -4.47 -20.70
C ASP A 285 -18.29 -3.69 -19.47
N GLN A 286 -17.49 -3.65 -18.40
CA GLN A 286 -17.83 -2.86 -17.21
C GLN A 286 -17.87 -1.36 -17.50
N ALA A 287 -16.94 -0.86 -18.34
CA ALA A 287 -16.94 0.52 -18.79
C ALA A 287 -18.19 0.83 -19.62
N ALA A 288 -18.57 -0.05 -20.56
CA ALA A 288 -19.77 0.09 -21.37
C ALA A 288 -21.05 0.11 -20.52
N ILE A 289 -21.18 -0.80 -19.55
CA ILE A 289 -22.31 -0.84 -18.61
C ILE A 289 -22.38 0.47 -17.79
N ARG A 290 -21.24 0.95 -17.26
CA ARG A 290 -21.19 2.20 -16.47
C ARG A 290 -21.58 3.42 -17.31
N ILE A 291 -21.17 3.48 -18.56
CA ILE A 291 -21.58 4.53 -19.51
C ILE A 291 -23.09 4.47 -19.73
N GLN A 292 -23.65 3.28 -20.01
CA GLN A 292 -25.10 3.11 -20.21
C GLN A 292 -25.91 3.55 -19.00
N PHE A 293 -25.51 3.18 -17.78
CA PHE A 293 -26.16 3.64 -16.55
C PHE A 293 -26.08 5.15 -16.36
N SER A 294 -24.92 5.76 -16.67
CA SER A 294 -24.73 7.22 -16.56
C SER A 294 -25.63 7.97 -17.55
N VAL A 295 -25.73 7.48 -18.79
CA VAL A 295 -26.61 8.05 -19.83
C VAL A 295 -28.08 7.93 -19.41
N ARG A 296 -28.51 6.75 -18.93
CA ARG A 296 -29.88 6.54 -18.42
C ARG A 296 -30.19 7.48 -17.25
N GLY A 297 -29.28 7.62 -16.28
CA GLY A 297 -29.45 8.54 -15.15
C GLY A 297 -29.56 10.00 -15.58
N PHE A 298 -28.79 10.42 -16.59
CA PHE A 298 -28.88 11.76 -17.15
C PHE A 298 -30.21 12.02 -17.88
N GLN A 299 -30.71 11.04 -18.63
CA GLN A 299 -32.01 11.12 -19.29
C GLN A 299 -33.17 11.20 -18.29
N VAL A 300 -33.12 10.43 -17.20
CA VAL A 300 -34.12 10.47 -16.13
C VAL A 300 -34.12 11.84 -15.44
N LYS A 301 -32.95 12.38 -15.08
CA LYS A 301 -32.83 13.73 -14.48
C LYS A 301 -33.36 14.84 -15.40
N LYS A 302 -33.08 14.77 -16.71
CA LYS A 302 -33.63 15.71 -17.68
C LYS A 302 -35.16 15.67 -17.71
N ARG A 303 -35.76 14.47 -17.72
CA ARG A 303 -37.21 14.31 -17.67
C ARG A 303 -37.81 14.87 -16.38
N THR A 304 -37.29 14.54 -15.20
CA THR A 304 -37.81 15.09 -13.93
C THR A 304 -37.63 16.60 -13.78
N SER A 305 -36.58 17.18 -14.37
CA SER A 305 -36.40 18.65 -14.40
C SER A 305 -37.40 19.39 -15.30
N GLN A 306 -37.99 18.69 -16.29
CA GLN A 306 -39.04 19.26 -17.14
C GLN A 306 -40.42 19.24 -16.45
N TYR A 307 -40.67 18.30 -15.54
CA TYR A 307 -41.93 18.21 -14.79
C TYR A 307 -42.01 19.11 -13.55
N THR A 308 -40.89 19.66 -13.09
CA THR A 308 -40.81 20.53 -11.89
C THR A 308 -40.80 22.04 -12.22
N ARG A 309 -40.97 22.41 -13.50
CA ARG A 309 -41.03 23.80 -13.98
C ARG A 309 -42.44 24.28 -14.35
N ASN A 310 -43.48 23.55 -13.95
CA ASN A 310 -44.88 23.96 -14.05
C ASN A 310 -45.47 24.15 -12.65
#